data_AF-A0A1F5LEG5-F1
#
_entry.id   AF-A0A1F5LEG5-F1
#
_cell.length_a   1.000
_cell.length_b   1.000
_cell.length_c   1.000
_cell.angle_alpha   90.00
_cell.angle_beta   90.00
_cell.angle_gamma   90.00
#
_symmetry.space_group_name_H-M   'P 1'
#
loop_
_entity.id
_entity.type
_entity.pdbx_description
1 polymer ?
#
loop_
_entity_poly.entity_id
_entity_poly.type
_entity_poly.pdbx_seq_one_letter_code
_entity_poly.pdbx_strand_id
1 'polypeptide(L)'
;MRADVIDEFTTSSIREMPMEELCSFCNVQWHQMMQTSPYSHYDNNYKSNLEHINRACGLTILTDIPKLTLFENPHVEWGPYCPTHLLYTTSAGDTCDGIAAQFKVASAAVRGVNWSPIDCFAIPEGNQTRTPKQIDIDNVDVSSTPPPIDGKAP
;
A
#
# COMPACT_ATOMS: atom_id res chain seq x y z
N MET A 1 24.88 10.64 -8.17
CA MET A 1 24.14 9.41 -8.53
C MET A 1 24.18 9.31 -10.04
N ARG A 2 24.52 8.15 -10.58
CA ARG A 2 24.47 7.90 -12.03
C ARG A 2 23.01 7.55 -12.34
N ALA A 3 22.42 8.16 -13.36
CA ALA A 3 21.07 7.81 -13.80
C ALA A 3 21.06 6.35 -14.28
N ASP A 4 20.00 5.61 -13.99
CA ASP A 4 19.81 4.27 -14.54
C ASP A 4 19.46 4.40 -16.03
N VAL A 5 19.77 3.38 -16.84
CA VAL A 5 19.51 3.41 -18.31
C VAL A 5 18.04 3.68 -18.63
N ILE A 6 17.12 3.23 -17.76
CA ILE A 6 15.67 3.42 -17.92
C ILE A 6 15.26 4.87 -17.60
N ASP A 7 16.02 5.60 -16.78
CA ASP A 7 15.75 7.01 -16.47
C ASP A 7 15.98 7.93 -17.67
N GLU A 8 16.78 7.46 -18.64
CA GLU A 8 17.08 8.20 -19.88
C GLU A 8 16.06 7.95 -21.00
N PHE A 9 15.05 7.09 -20.77
CA PHE A 9 14.01 6.83 -21.77
C PHE A 9 13.15 8.06 -22.05
N THR A 10 12.73 8.18 -23.30
CA THR A 10 11.98 9.34 -23.80
C THR A 10 10.61 9.52 -23.15
N THR A 11 9.99 8.44 -22.68
CA THR A 11 8.68 8.45 -22.03
C THR A 11 8.55 7.32 -21.01
N SER A 12 7.77 7.55 -19.97
CA SER A 12 7.35 6.50 -19.02
C SER A 12 6.13 5.71 -19.50
N SER A 13 5.47 6.16 -20.57
CA SER A 13 4.30 5.48 -21.15
C SER A 13 4.74 4.32 -22.03
N ILE A 14 4.49 3.09 -21.58
CA ILE A 14 4.83 1.86 -22.32
C ILE A 14 4.20 1.80 -23.72
N ARG A 15 3.06 2.46 -23.94
CA ARG A 15 2.37 2.45 -25.24
C ARG A 15 2.94 3.46 -26.24
N GLU A 16 3.62 4.48 -25.75
CA GLU A 16 4.17 5.58 -26.55
C GLU A 16 5.69 5.45 -26.70
N MET A 17 6.29 4.50 -25.99
CA MET A 17 7.72 4.25 -25.97
C MET A 17 8.24 3.79 -27.33
N PRO A 18 9.34 4.37 -27.85
CA PRO A 18 10.00 3.89 -29.06
C PRO A 18 10.38 2.40 -28.96
N MET A 19 10.34 1.68 -30.07
CA MET A 19 10.61 0.23 -30.11
C MET A 19 11.98 -0.15 -29.53
N GLU A 20 12.99 0.70 -29.72
CA GLU A 20 14.35 0.46 -29.20
C GLU A 20 14.40 0.50 -27.67
N GLU A 21 13.63 1.39 -27.04
CA GLU A 21 13.49 1.50 -25.58
C GLU A 21 12.55 0.41 -25.06
N LEU A 22 11.40 0.22 -25.72
CA LEU A 22 10.36 -0.73 -25.35
C LEU A 22 10.91 -2.17 -25.32
N CYS A 23 11.66 -2.55 -26.35
CA CYS A 23 12.26 -3.87 -26.47
C CYS A 23 13.72 -3.92 -25.97
N SER A 24 14.20 -2.84 -25.33
CA SER A 24 15.52 -2.85 -24.71
C SER A 24 15.60 -3.94 -23.64
N PHE A 25 16.80 -4.52 -23.49
CA PHE A 25 17.06 -5.51 -22.44
C PHE A 25 16.67 -4.98 -21.05
N CYS A 26 16.99 -3.72 -20.75
CA CYS A 26 16.69 -3.11 -19.46
C CYS A 26 15.20 -3.02 -19.19
N ASN A 27 14.40 -2.56 -20.16
CA ASN A 27 12.95 -2.44 -19.99
C ASN A 27 12.28 -3.81 -19.81
N VAL A 28 12.65 -4.77 -20.65
CA VAL A 28 12.11 -6.14 -20.61
C VAL A 28 12.45 -6.81 -19.27
N GLN A 29 13.70 -6.73 -18.84
CA GLN A 29 14.14 -7.35 -17.59
C GLN A 29 13.53 -6.70 -16.35
N TRP A 30 13.35 -5.38 -16.36
CA TRP A 30 12.68 -4.71 -15.25
C TRP A 30 11.23 -5.21 -15.08
N HIS A 31 10.47 -5.31 -16.17
CA HIS A 31 9.10 -5.83 -16.12
C HIS A 31 9.05 -7.31 -15.74
N GLN A 32 10.00 -8.13 -16.21
CA GLN A 32 10.10 -9.54 -15.84
C GLN A 32 10.46 -9.73 -14.36
N MET A 33 11.39 -8.92 -13.83
CA MET A 33 11.74 -8.94 -12.41
C MET A 33 10.55 -8.57 -11.54
N MET A 34 9.78 -7.54 -11.94
CA MET A 34 8.53 -7.19 -11.26
C MET A 34 7.54 -8.38 -11.28
N GLN A 35 7.33 -9.01 -12.44
CA GLN A 35 6.39 -10.12 -12.58
C GLN A 35 6.76 -11.37 -11.78
N THR A 36 8.05 -11.64 -11.58
CA THR A 36 8.51 -12.86 -10.91
C THR A 36 8.46 -12.80 -9.38
N SER A 37 8.37 -11.61 -8.79
CA SER A 37 8.33 -11.44 -7.34
C SER A 37 6.89 -11.27 -6.84
N PRO A 38 6.38 -12.13 -5.93
CA PRO A 38 5.08 -11.91 -5.30
C PRO A 38 5.08 -10.66 -4.39
N TYR A 39 6.25 -10.16 -4.00
CA TYR A 39 6.39 -8.97 -3.15
C TYR A 39 6.45 -7.66 -3.95
N SER A 40 6.47 -7.71 -5.28
CA SER A 40 6.45 -6.51 -6.10
C SER A 40 5.04 -5.92 -6.19
N HIS A 41 4.96 -4.67 -6.63
CA HIS A 41 3.68 -4.01 -6.96
C HIS A 41 3.14 -4.43 -8.35
N TYR A 42 3.46 -5.64 -8.83
CA TYR A 42 3.00 -6.11 -10.14
C TYR A 42 1.48 -6.36 -10.15
N ASP A 43 0.74 -5.37 -10.62
CA ASP A 43 -0.73 -5.34 -10.70
C ASP A 43 -1.25 -5.56 -12.13
N ASN A 44 -2.54 -5.32 -12.34
CA ASN A 44 -3.16 -5.43 -13.67
C ASN A 44 -2.61 -4.41 -14.70
N ASN A 45 -2.13 -3.25 -14.26
CA ASN A 45 -1.53 -2.26 -15.15
C ASN A 45 -0.16 -2.77 -15.64
N TYR A 46 0.68 -3.26 -14.73
CA TYR A 46 1.96 -3.86 -15.09
C TYR A 46 1.81 -5.14 -15.92
N LYS A 47 0.77 -5.94 -15.64
CA LYS A 47 0.36 -7.06 -16.49
C LYS A 47 0.06 -6.60 -17.91
N SER A 48 -0.82 -5.60 -18.07
CA SER A 48 -1.15 -5.06 -19.40
C SER A 48 0.07 -4.51 -20.13
N ASN A 49 1.03 -3.91 -19.42
CA ASN A 49 2.26 -3.40 -20.00
C ASN A 49 3.17 -4.54 -20.49
N LEU A 50 3.40 -5.58 -19.67
CA LEU A 50 4.23 -6.71 -20.06
C LEU A 50 3.59 -7.52 -21.21
N GLU A 51 2.26 -7.61 -21.25
CA GLU A 51 1.55 -8.19 -22.39
C GLU A 51 1.72 -7.38 -23.68
N HIS A 52 1.76 -6.04 -23.57
CA HIS A 52 2.06 -5.18 -24.71
C HIS A 52 3.50 -5.36 -25.18
N ILE A 53 4.47 -5.38 -24.26
CA ILE A 53 5.89 -5.66 -24.55
C ILE A 53 6.04 -7.03 -25.24
N ASN A 54 5.39 -8.07 -24.72
CA ASN A 54 5.40 -9.40 -25.35
C ASN A 54 4.92 -9.36 -26.81
N ARG A 55 3.78 -8.70 -27.07
CA ARG A 55 3.24 -8.58 -28.42
C ARG A 55 4.12 -7.75 -29.35
N ALA A 56 4.65 -6.62 -28.88
CA ALA A 56 5.46 -5.71 -29.68
C ALA A 56 6.85 -6.28 -29.98
N CYS A 57 7.47 -6.94 -29.00
CA CYS A 57 8.85 -7.44 -29.08
C CYS A 57 8.93 -8.92 -29.49
N GLY A 58 7.81 -9.61 -29.71
CA GLY A 58 7.77 -11.02 -30.08
C GLY A 58 8.25 -11.96 -28.97
N LEU A 59 7.96 -11.62 -27.71
CA LEU A 59 8.41 -12.36 -26.52
C LEU A 59 7.27 -13.20 -25.93
N THR A 60 7.66 -14.22 -25.15
CA THR A 60 6.75 -15.18 -24.49
C THR A 60 6.99 -15.21 -22.98
N ILE A 61 7.09 -14.04 -22.35
CA ILE A 61 7.28 -13.92 -20.90
C ILE A 61 5.95 -14.18 -20.18
N LEU A 62 5.98 -14.83 -19.01
CA LEU A 62 4.80 -14.99 -18.16
C LEU A 62 4.29 -13.62 -17.71
N THR A 63 2.97 -13.43 -17.68
CA THR A 63 2.33 -12.16 -17.30
C THR A 63 1.36 -12.33 -16.12
N ASP A 64 1.26 -13.53 -15.57
CA ASP A 64 0.36 -13.78 -14.45
C ASP A 64 0.84 -13.07 -13.19
N ILE A 65 -0.11 -12.52 -12.45
CA ILE A 65 0.17 -11.84 -11.18
C ILE A 65 0.58 -12.92 -10.18
N PRO A 66 1.82 -12.89 -9.67
CA PRO A 66 2.31 -13.87 -8.71
C PRO A 66 1.48 -13.80 -7.42
N LYS A 67 1.03 -14.95 -6.94
CA LYS A 67 0.29 -15.02 -5.67
C LYS A 67 1.26 -14.96 -4.51
N LEU A 68 1.00 -14.04 -3.58
CA LEU A 68 1.63 -14.04 -2.26
C LEU A 68 1.10 -15.23 -1.47
N THR A 69 1.94 -16.26 -1.31
CA THR A 69 1.74 -17.25 -0.25
C THR A 69 2.33 -16.70 1.03
N LEU A 70 1.54 -15.91 1.76
CA LEU A 70 1.86 -15.64 3.16
C LEU A 70 1.63 -16.95 3.91
N PHE A 71 2.68 -17.48 4.53
CA PHE A 71 2.47 -18.48 5.57
C PHE A 71 1.75 -17.76 6.70
N GLU A 72 0.45 -18.02 6.84
CA GLU A 72 -0.26 -17.67 8.08
C GLU A 72 0.55 -18.29 9.22
N ASN A 73 1.07 -17.45 10.09
CA ASN A 73 1.68 -17.94 11.31
C ASN A 73 0.52 -18.48 12.16
N PRO A 74 0.41 -19.81 12.37
CA PRO A 74 -0.69 -20.39 13.13
C PRO A 74 -0.67 -19.99 14.61
N HIS A 75 0.39 -19.29 15.06
CA HIS A 75 0.52 -18.75 16.40
C HIS A 75 0.12 -17.28 16.52
N VAL A 76 -0.30 -16.63 15.43
CA VAL A 76 -0.88 -15.27 15.50
C VAL A 76 -2.40 -15.42 15.50
N GLU A 77 -2.98 -15.53 16.70
CA GLU A 77 -4.40 -15.25 16.86
C GLU A 77 -4.60 -13.75 16.65
N TRP A 78 -5.11 -13.38 15.47
CA TRP A 78 -5.64 -12.04 15.26
C TRP A 78 -6.90 -11.94 16.12
N GLY A 79 -6.75 -11.48 17.37
CA GLY A 79 -7.87 -10.98 18.15
C GLY A 79 -8.65 -9.95 17.30
N PRO A 80 -9.94 -9.70 17.59
CA PRO A 80 -10.76 -8.80 16.77
C PRO A 80 -10.06 -7.45 16.61
N TYR A 81 -9.43 -7.24 15.45
CA TYR A 81 -8.82 -5.98 15.08
C TYR A 81 -9.96 -5.04 14.71
N CYS A 82 -10.55 -4.43 15.74
CA CYS A 82 -11.46 -3.31 15.59
C CYS A 82 -10.65 -2.03 15.83
N PRO A 83 -10.01 -1.43 14.81
CA PRO A 83 -9.39 -0.13 14.98
C PRO A 83 -10.51 0.89 15.14
N THR A 84 -10.83 1.24 16.39
CA THR A 84 -11.66 2.40 16.66
C THR A 84 -10.81 3.63 16.36
N HIS A 85 -11.22 4.40 15.35
CA HIS A 85 -10.60 5.68 15.04
C HIS A 85 -11.31 6.78 15.82
N LEU A 86 -10.54 7.65 16.44
CA LEU A 86 -11.03 8.88 17.05
C LEU A 86 -10.67 10.07 16.16
N LEU A 87 -11.52 11.10 16.17
CA LEU A 87 -11.16 12.40 15.63
C LEU A 87 -10.40 13.16 16.71
N TYR A 88 -9.15 13.48 16.42
CA TYR A 88 -8.28 14.27 17.28
C TYR A 88 -8.01 15.62 16.63
N THR A 89 -8.26 16.70 17.38
CA THR A 89 -7.91 18.06 16.95
C THR A 89 -6.50 18.36 17.43
N THR A 90 -5.61 18.64 16.49
CA THR A 90 -4.19 18.87 16.76
C THR A 90 -3.96 20.19 17.49
N SER A 91 -3.02 20.17 18.43
CA SER A 91 -2.54 21.32 19.17
C SER A 91 -1.17 21.77 18.63
N ALA A 92 -0.79 23.02 18.90
CA ALA A 92 0.54 23.51 18.54
C ALA A 92 1.65 22.63 19.14
N GLY A 93 2.57 22.15 18.29
CA GLY A 93 3.70 21.31 18.70
C GLY A 93 3.42 19.82 18.72
N ASP A 94 2.22 19.38 18.30
CA ASP A 94 1.93 17.95 18.17
C ASP A 94 2.83 17.26 17.16
N THR A 95 3.24 16.04 17.51
CA THR A 95 3.98 15.12 16.64
C THR A 95 3.25 13.79 16.57
N CYS A 96 3.49 13.00 15.51
CA CYS A 96 2.91 11.66 15.43
C CYS A 96 3.31 10.78 16.60
N ASP A 97 4.54 10.90 17.12
CA ASP A 97 5.00 10.14 18.28
C ASP A 97 4.31 10.59 19.56
N GLY A 98 4.12 11.90 19.76
CA GLY A 98 3.40 12.44 20.91
C GLY A 98 1.94 12.00 20.94
N ILE A 99 1.26 12.08 19.78
CA ILE A 99 -0.12 11.60 19.63
C ILE A 99 -0.17 10.07 19.83
N ALA A 100 0.75 9.33 19.23
CA ALA A 100 0.80 7.87 19.34
C ALA A 100 1.01 7.40 20.78
N ALA A 101 1.88 8.06 21.54
CA ALA A 101 2.09 7.79 22.95
C ALA A 101 0.81 8.03 23.78
N GLN A 102 0.06 9.10 23.48
CA GLN A 102 -1.22 9.39 24.14
C GLN A 102 -2.25 8.28 23.92
N PHE A 103 -2.35 7.76 22.68
CA PHE A 103 -3.33 6.74 22.31
C PHE A 103 -2.82 5.30 22.41
N LYS A 104 -1.58 5.11 22.88
CA LYS A 104 -0.88 3.82 23.00
C LYS A 104 -0.87 3.03 21.68
N VAL A 105 -0.57 3.71 20.59
CA VAL A 105 -0.47 3.11 19.25
C VAL A 105 0.92 3.35 18.66
N ALA A 106 1.22 2.74 17.52
CA ALA A 106 2.43 3.07 16.76
C ALA A 106 2.26 4.42 16.05
N SER A 107 3.31 5.23 15.98
CA SER A 107 3.30 6.49 15.23
C SER A 107 3.08 6.33 13.73
N ALA A 108 3.51 5.19 13.17
CA ALA A 108 3.17 4.81 11.80
C ALA A 108 1.65 4.66 11.59
N ALA A 109 0.91 4.22 12.61
CA ALA A 109 -0.54 4.10 12.54
C ALA A 109 -1.22 5.48 12.55
N VAL A 110 -0.71 6.45 13.32
CA VAL A 110 -1.18 7.84 13.28
C VAL A 110 -0.97 8.45 11.89
N ARG A 111 0.17 8.18 11.25
CA ARG A 111 0.46 8.65 9.89
C ARG A 111 -0.41 7.95 8.83
N GLY A 112 -0.60 6.64 8.96
CA GLY A 112 -1.23 5.80 7.93
C GLY A 112 -2.75 5.84 7.89
N VAL A 113 -3.42 6.28 8.96
CA VAL A 113 -4.89 6.34 9.03
C VAL A 113 -5.47 7.60 8.34
N ASN A 114 -4.65 8.62 8.10
CA ASN A 114 -5.10 9.80 7.39
C ASN A 114 -5.03 9.61 5.86
N TRP A 115 -6.10 10.02 5.15
CA TRP A 115 -6.21 9.85 3.69
C TRP A 115 -5.09 10.57 2.95
N SER A 116 -4.65 11.73 3.47
CA SER A 116 -3.45 12.40 3.01
C SER A 116 -2.31 12.14 4.00
N PRO A 117 -1.11 11.75 3.52
CA PRO A 117 0.07 11.68 4.38
C PRO A 117 0.26 13.01 5.11
N ILE A 118 0.29 12.96 6.44
CA ILE A 118 0.60 14.13 7.28
C ILE A 118 2.12 14.22 7.49
N ASP A 119 2.62 15.45 7.65
CA ASP A 119 3.97 15.68 8.15
C ASP A 119 3.98 15.54 9.68
N CYS A 120 4.61 14.47 10.15
CA CYS A 120 4.66 14.11 11.57
C CYS A 120 5.49 15.08 12.44
N PHE A 121 6.25 15.99 11.84
CA PHE A 121 7.08 16.96 12.55
C PHE A 121 6.53 18.39 12.50
N ALA A 122 5.52 18.63 11.66
CA ALA A 122 4.93 19.95 11.44
C ALA A 122 3.42 19.85 11.25
N ILE A 123 2.72 19.22 12.20
CA ILE A 123 1.28 19.07 12.16
C ILE A 123 0.64 20.45 12.45
N PRO A 124 -0.16 21.02 11.52
CA PRO A 124 -0.82 22.29 11.75
C PRO A 124 -1.79 22.20 12.94
N GLU A 125 -1.84 23.23 13.78
CA GLU A 125 -2.83 23.34 14.85
C GLU A 125 -4.25 23.44 14.30
N GLY A 126 -5.23 22.84 15.00
CA GLY A 126 -6.64 22.88 14.63
C GLY A 126 -7.03 21.89 13.53
N ASN A 127 -6.10 21.07 13.04
CA ASN A 127 -6.38 20.06 12.03
C ASN A 127 -7.07 18.83 12.66
N GLN A 128 -8.13 18.34 12.02
CA GLN A 128 -8.79 17.10 12.44
C GLN A 128 -8.05 15.91 11.86
N THR A 129 -7.38 15.16 12.72
CA THR A 129 -6.62 13.95 12.35
C THR A 129 -7.35 12.72 12.88
N ARG A 130 -7.46 11.67 12.06
CA ARG A 130 -7.91 10.36 12.57
C ARG A 130 -6.77 9.67 13.30
N THR A 131 -6.99 9.34 14.57
CA THR A 131 -6.03 8.61 15.39
C THR A 131 -6.56 7.22 15.72
N PRO A 132 -5.76 6.16 15.55
CA PRO A 132 -6.12 4.86 16.07
C PRO A 132 -6.00 4.87 17.59
N LYS A 133 -6.94 4.20 18.27
CA LYS A 133 -6.89 3.96 19.71
C LYS A 133 -6.73 2.46 19.97
N GLN A 134 -5.86 2.10 20.91
CA GLN A 134 -5.83 0.73 21.41
C GLN A 134 -7.07 0.45 22.27
N ILE A 135 -7.82 -0.59 21.92
CA ILE A 135 -8.92 -1.10 22.75
C ILE A 135 -8.31 -2.00 23.83
N ASP A 136 -8.77 -1.83 25.06
CA ASP A 136 -8.50 -2.76 26.15
C ASP A 136 -9.40 -3.98 25.97
N ILE A 137 -8.79 -5.11 25.57
CA ILE A 137 -9.51 -6.34 25.22
C ILE A 137 -10.03 -7.04 26.51
N ASP A 138 -9.52 -6.67 27.69
CA ASP A 138 -9.93 -7.25 28.97
C ASP A 138 -11.33 -6.76 29.43
N ASN A 139 -11.89 -5.72 28.78
CA ASN A 139 -13.18 -5.11 29.14
C ASN A 139 -14.14 -4.93 27.94
N VAL A 140 -13.99 -5.69 26.86
CA VAL A 140 -14.92 -5.64 25.72
C VAL A 140 -16.25 -6.28 26.14
N ASP A 141 -17.30 -5.45 26.29
CA ASP A 141 -18.68 -5.95 26.35
C ASP A 141 -19.07 -6.49 24.97
N VAL A 142 -19.10 -7.83 24.86
CA VAL A 142 -19.44 -8.60 23.66
C VAL A 142 -20.92 -8.38 23.22
N SER A 143 -21.71 -7.59 23.97
CA SER A 143 -23.11 -7.30 23.66
C SER A 143 -23.34 -6.40 22.43
N SER A 144 -22.30 -5.74 21.91
CA SER A 144 -22.41 -4.87 20.73
C SER A 144 -21.85 -5.52 19.47
N THR A 145 -22.30 -6.73 19.17
CA THR A 145 -22.13 -7.30 17.82
C THR A 145 -22.91 -6.44 16.82
N PRO A 146 -22.28 -5.91 15.75
CA PRO A 146 -23.04 -5.31 14.66
C PRO A 146 -23.95 -6.39 14.05
N PRO A 147 -25.20 -6.05 13.67
CA PRO A 147 -26.09 -7.02 13.05
C PRO A 147 -25.44 -7.60 11.78
N PRO A 148 -25.72 -8.86 11.44
CA PRO A 148 -25.19 -9.49 10.24
C PRO A 148 -25.48 -8.60 9.02
N ILE A 149 -24.45 -8.37 8.21
CA ILE A 149 -24.62 -7.80 6.87
C ILE A 149 -25.34 -8.86 6.04
N ASP A 150 -26.67 -8.77 6.01
CA ASP A 150 -27.51 -9.60 5.16
C ASP A 150 -27.08 -9.42 3.71
N GLY A 151 -26.67 -10.54 3.11
CA GLY A 151 -26.23 -10.59 1.74
C GLY A 151 -27.31 -10.07 0.78
N LYS A 152 -26.94 -9.07 -0.02
CA LYS A 152 -27.53 -8.89 -1.34
C LYS A 152 -26.53 -8.21 -2.27
N ALA A 153 -25.89 -9.02 -3.09
CA ALA A 153 -25.24 -8.54 -4.31
C ALA A 153 -26.32 -7.96 -5.26
N PRO A 154 -26.09 -6.79 -5.87
CA PRO A 154 -26.56 -6.54 -7.22
C PRO A 154 -25.65 -7.20 -8.26
#